data_AF-A0A2V6FKX5-F1
#
_entry.id   AF-A0A2V6FKX5-F1
#
_cell.length_a   1.000
_cell.length_b   1.000
_cell.length_c   1.000
_cell.angle_alpha   90.00
_cell.angle_beta   90.00
_cell.angle_gamma   90.00
#
_symmetry.space_group_name_H-M   'P 1'
#
loop_
_entity.id
_entity.type
_entity.pdbx_description
1 polymer ?
#
loop_
_entity_poly.entity_id
_entity_poly.type
_entity_poly.pdbx_seq_one_letter_code
_entity_poly.pdbx_strand_id
1 'polypeptide(L)'
;MDSDNEIRQLILKNASTDQIRDAARRMGMCTLAEDGWRLVRMGITTVEEVLSVTTAKEVARSTKNESLDGVAEEESPAGAAANR
;
A
#
# COMPACT_ATOMS: atom_id res chain seq x y z
N MET A 1 13.11 2.65 -12.82
CA MET A 1 12.10 3.55 -12.19
C MET A 1 10.85 3.39 -13.02
N ASP A 2 10.25 2.21 -12.92
CA ASP A 2 9.13 1.81 -13.75
C ASP A 2 7.91 2.53 -13.22
N SER A 3 7.51 3.63 -13.86
CA SER A 3 6.26 4.27 -13.50
C SER A 3 5.13 3.30 -13.90
N ASP A 4 4.35 2.89 -12.91
CA ASP A 4 3.30 1.90 -13.07
C ASP A 4 2.34 2.29 -14.19
N ASN A 5 2.19 1.39 -15.17
CA ASN A 5 1.40 1.66 -16.37
C ASN A 5 -0.04 2.00 -16.01
N GLU A 6 -0.61 1.31 -15.02
CA GLU A 6 -1.98 1.57 -14.54
C GLU A 6 -2.15 3.00 -13.99
N ILE A 7 -1.28 3.44 -13.09
CA ILE A 7 -1.34 4.80 -12.53
C ILE A 7 -1.15 5.84 -13.64
N ARG A 8 -0.21 5.62 -14.56
CA ARG A 8 0.00 6.53 -15.70
C ARG A 8 -1.25 6.67 -16.55
N GLN A 9 -1.94 5.57 -16.84
CA GLN A 9 -3.20 5.59 -17.59
C GLN A 9 -4.30 6.32 -16.83
N LEU A 10 -4.40 6.14 -15.51
CA LEU A 10 -5.37 6.84 -14.68
C LEU A 10 -5.13 8.35 -14.65
N ILE A 11 -3.86 8.77 -14.58
CA ILE A 11 -3.46 10.18 -14.67
C ILE A 11 -3.88 10.77 -16.02
N LEU A 12 -3.56 10.09 -17.13
CA LEU A 12 -3.92 10.56 -18.48
C LEU A 12 -5.45 10.68 -18.68
N LYS A 13 -6.23 9.86 -17.98
CA LYS A 13 -7.69 9.90 -17.99
C LYS A 13 -8.30 10.92 -17.01
N ASN A 14 -7.49 11.66 -16.26
CA ASN A 14 -7.94 12.53 -15.16
C ASN A 14 -8.86 11.78 -14.18
N ALA A 15 -8.50 10.54 -13.86
CA ALA A 15 -9.23 9.72 -12.89
C ALA A 15 -9.24 10.41 -11.51
N SER A 16 -10.22 10.05 -10.67
CA SER A 16 -10.32 10.65 -9.34
C SER A 16 -9.13 10.26 -8.47
N THR A 17 -8.83 11.10 -7.48
CA THR A 17 -7.76 10.84 -6.49
C THR A 17 -7.96 9.51 -5.77
N ASP A 18 -9.20 9.10 -5.51
CA ASP A 18 -9.50 7.83 -4.86
C ASP A 18 -9.18 6.65 -5.80
N GLN A 19 -9.50 6.73 -7.10
CA GLN A 19 -9.15 5.69 -8.07
C GLN A 19 -7.64 5.50 -8.21
N ILE A 20 -6.88 6.60 -8.25
CA ILE A 20 -5.41 6.56 -8.32
C ILE A 20 -4.84 5.97 -7.04
N ARG A 21 -5.38 6.35 -5.87
CA ARG A 21 -4.97 5.83 -4.57
C ARG A 21 -5.22 4.33 -4.45
N ASP A 22 -6.38 3.84 -4.89
CA ASP A 22 -6.73 2.43 -4.82
C ASP A 22 -5.87 1.58 -5.76
N ALA A 23 -5.56 2.10 -6.96
CA ALA A 23 -4.57 1.47 -7.85
C ALA A 23 -3.18 1.41 -7.18
N ALA A 24 -2.70 2.52 -6.62
CA ALA A 24 -1.43 2.56 -5.90
C ALA A 24 -1.35 1.54 -4.75
N ARG A 25 -2.41 1.42 -3.94
CA ARG A 25 -2.45 0.45 -2.83
C ARG A 25 -2.44 -1.00 -3.31
N ARG A 26 -3.17 -1.33 -4.38
CA ARG A 26 -3.12 -2.68 -4.99
C ARG A 26 -1.72 -3.05 -5.48
N MET A 27 -0.92 -2.05 -5.84
CA MET A 27 0.45 -2.23 -6.29
C MET A 27 1.48 -2.23 -5.15
N GLY A 28 1.01 -2.27 -3.89
CA GLY A 28 1.88 -2.32 -2.72
C GLY A 28 2.40 -0.96 -2.25
N MET A 29 1.93 0.16 -2.82
CA MET A 29 2.24 1.47 -2.24
C MET A 29 1.49 1.64 -0.92
N CYS A 30 2.22 2.04 0.12
CA CYS A 30 1.65 2.41 1.40
C CYS A 30 1.37 3.91 1.47
N THR A 31 0.39 4.27 2.30
CA THR A 31 0.10 5.65 2.64
C THR A 31 1.07 6.17 3.69
N LEU A 32 1.19 7.50 3.78
CA LEU A 32 2.02 8.14 4.80
C LEU A 32 1.59 7.76 6.24
N ALA A 33 0.30 7.55 6.47
CA ALA A 33 -0.20 7.11 7.78
C ALA A 33 0.24 5.68 8.10
N GLU A 34 0.12 4.74 7.15
CA GLU A 34 0.59 3.36 7.34
C GLU A 34 2.10 3.31 7.61
N ASP A 35 2.89 4.10 6.88
CA ASP A 35 4.34 4.19 7.08
C ASP A 35 4.69 4.85 8.43
N GLY A 36 3.98 5.92 8.80
CA GLY A 36 4.13 6.56 10.11
C GLY A 36 3.92 5.57 11.26
N TRP A 37 2.86 4.76 11.21
CA TRP A 37 2.62 3.72 12.22
C TRP A 37 3.72 2.65 12.23
N ARG A 38 4.27 2.28 11.08
CA ARG A 38 5.43 1.39 11.00
C ARG A 38 6.64 1.99 11.70
N LEU A 39 6.93 3.28 11.48
CA LEU A 39 8.03 3.98 12.13
C LEU A 39 7.85 4.12 13.65
N VAL A 40 6.60 4.33 14.12
CA VAL A 40 6.27 4.33 15.55
C VAL A 40 6.61 2.97 16.18
N ARG A 41 6.20 1.86 15.54
CA ARG A 41 6.52 0.50 16.04
C ARG A 41 8.02 0.22 16.07
N MET A 42 8.79 0.87 15.21
CA MET A 42 10.25 0.78 15.18
C MET A 42 10.94 1.73 16.19
N GLY A 43 10.18 2.59 16.88
CA GLY A 43 10.72 3.58 17.82
C GLY A 43 11.46 4.75 17.14
N ILE A 44 11.19 5.01 15.86
CA ILE A 44 11.87 6.07 15.09
C ILE A 44 11.16 7.43 15.23
N THR A 45 9.83 7.42 15.36
CA THR A 45 8.97 8.62 15.47
C THR A 45 7.91 8.40 16.55
N THR A 46 7.25 9.48 17.00
CA THR A 46 6.17 9.39 18.00
C THR A 46 4.78 9.36 17.37
N VAL A 47 3.80 8.93 18.16
CA VAL A 47 2.39 8.93 17.74
C VAL A 47 1.92 10.36 17.48
N GLU A 48 2.31 11.33 18.31
CA GLU A 48 1.94 12.74 18.12
C GLU A 48 2.47 13.29 16.79
N GLU A 49 3.72 12.97 16.43
CA GLU A 49 4.32 13.39 15.16
C GLU A 49 3.49 12.86 13.98
N VAL A 50 3.17 11.56 13.97
CA VAL A 50 2.36 10.94 12.90
C VAL A 50 0.97 11.57 12.81
N LEU A 51 0.30 11.79 13.95
CA LEU A 51 -1.03 12.41 13.98
C LEU A 51 -1.00 13.89 13.54
N SER A 52 0.12 14.60 13.75
CA SER A 52 0.26 16.00 13.34
C SER A 52 0.47 16.17 11.83
N VAL A 53 1.10 15.18 11.18
CA VAL A 53 1.47 15.23 9.76
C VAL A 53 0.40 14.57 8.87
N THR A 54 -0.30 13.57 9.38
CA THR A 54 -1.26 12.79 8.59
C THR A 54 -2.69 13.26 8.78
N THR A 55 -3.54 13.07 7.77
CA THR A 55 -4.95 13.48 7.87
C THR A 55 -5.76 12.48 8.70
N ALA A 56 -6.74 12.96 9.46
CA ALA A 56 -7.65 12.10 10.23
C ALA A 56 -8.37 11.04 9.34
N LYS A 57 -8.66 11.38 8.08
CA LYS A 57 -9.24 10.45 7.08
C LYS A 57 -8.29 9.31 6.73
N GLU A 58 -6.98 9.52 6.78
CA GLU A 58 -5.96 8.49 6.49
C GLU A 58 -5.68 7.60 7.70
N VAL A 59 -5.66 8.18 8.90
CA VAL A 59 -5.53 7.42 10.15
C VAL A 59 -6.71 6.45 10.32
N ALA A 60 -7.95 6.92 10.12
CA ALA A 60 -9.15 6.10 10.24
C ALA A 60 -9.26 4.96 9.20
N ARG A 61 -8.54 5.06 8.08
CA ARG A 61 -8.47 4.01 7.05
C ARG A 61 -7.42 2.96 7.38
N SER A 62 -6.33 3.38 8.02
CA SER A 62 -5.24 2.49 8.46
C SER A 62 -5.74 1.53 9.55
N THR A 63 -6.50 2.02 10.53
CA THR A 63 -7.06 1.21 11.62
C THR A 63 -8.20 0.27 11.19
N LYS A 64 -8.80 0.48 10.01
CA LYS A 64 -9.84 -0.41 9.46
C LYS A 64 -9.29 -1.63 8.72
N ASN A 65 -8.00 -1.64 8.37
CA ASN A 65 -7.43 -2.68 7.52
C ASN A 65 -6.83 -3.86 8.30
N GLU A 66 -6.82 -3.84 9.64
CA GLU A 66 -6.24 -4.90 10.49
C GLU A 66 -7.03 -6.23 10.48
N SER A 67 -8.17 -6.33 9.79
CA SER A 67 -8.95 -7.57 9.69
C SER A 67 -8.79 -8.35 8.37
N LEU A 68 -7.86 -7.95 7.48
CA LEU A 68 -7.67 -8.60 6.18
C LEU A 68 -6.18 -8.89 5.83
N ASP A 69 -5.32 -9.17 6.81
CA ASP A 69 -4.04 -9.81 6.53
C ASP A 69 -4.25 -11.31 6.29
N GLY A 70 -4.80 -11.63 5.12
CA GLY A 70 -5.00 -12.98 4.60
C GLY A 70 -4.16 -13.21 3.35
N VAL A 71 -2.97 -13.76 3.57
CA VAL A 71 -2.14 -14.57 2.66
C VAL A 71 -1.85 -13.96 1.28
N ALA A 72 -0.69 -13.30 1.17
CA ALA A 72 0.02 -13.24 -0.11
C ALA A 72 0.55 -14.65 -0.42
N GLU A 73 -0.19 -15.41 -1.22
CA GLU A 73 0.33 -16.59 -1.89
C GLU A 73 1.42 -16.14 -2.88
N GLU A 74 2.66 -16.45 -2.55
CA GLU A 74 3.80 -16.37 -3.46
C GLU A 74 3.62 -17.40 -4.58
N GLU A 75 3.24 -16.95 -5.77
CA GLU A 75 3.36 -17.76 -6.99
C GLU A 75 4.53 -17.22 -7.84
N SER A 76 5.74 -17.66 -7.51
CA SER A 76 6.84 -17.81 -8.48
C SER A 76 8.09 -18.47 -7.87
N PRO A 77 8.96 -19.12 -8.67
CA PRO A 77 8.73 -19.89 -9.90
C PRO A 77 9.51 -21.23 -9.90
N ALA A 78 9.28 -22.05 -10.94
CA ALA A 78 10.17 -23.09 -11.46
C ALA A 78 10.48 -24.33 -10.58
N GLY A 79 9.95 -25.48 -11.01
CA GLY A 79 10.49 -26.79 -10.60
C GLY A 79 9.80 -27.96 -11.28
N ALA A 80 10.62 -28.85 -11.83
CA ALA A 80 10.31 -30.22 -12.29
C ALA A 80 9.78 -30.41 -13.72
N ALA A 81 10.76 -30.60 -14.60
CA ALA A 81 10.67 -31.57 -15.69
C ALA A 81 10.31 -32.99 -15.18
N ALA A 82 9.88 -33.83 -16.14
CA ALA A 82 9.95 -35.30 -16.18
C ALA A 82 8.65 -36.11 -16.04
N ASN A 83 8.38 -36.88 -17.11
CA ASN A 83 7.56 -38.11 -17.26
C ASN A 83 6.03 -37.96 -17.10
N ARG A 84 5.19 -38.39 -18.04
CA ARG A 84 5.20 -39.64 -18.82
C ARG A 84 4.34 -39.45 -20.08
#